data_AF-A0A930H372-F1
#
_entry.id   AF-A0A930H372-F1
#
_cell.length_a   1.000
_cell.length_b   1.000
_cell.length_c   1.000
_cell.angle_alpha   90.00
_cell.angle_beta   90.00
_cell.angle_gamma   90.00
#
_symmetry.space_group_name_H-M   'P 1'
#
loop_
_entity.id
_entity.type
_entity.pdbx_description
1 polymer ?
#
loop_
_entity_poly.entity_id
_entity_poly.type
_entity_poly.pdbx_seq_one_letter_code
_entity_poly.pdbx_strand_id
1 'polypeptide(L)'
;MYKNTHGLWENVRVKEMKKSIIQILELPVLLTMALGLLACGTKVVSSTESPFSKERGGFSVKEEPLEITVWTYFSGIQQEAFQRTINRFNEGRGKDIGVEVKAYNPGSTLDLQNNLYGINQKKLAQGDYPDIVSLHTDTAMILEEEGVLTDLDSYFSKEDWSAFVPSFLEEGRLGRKYGGVKILPVAKSTELLYINKTDWDSFAEATGTSLSELSTKE
;
A
#
# COMPACT_ATOMS: atom_id res chain seq x y z
N MET A 1 -18.42 55.73 19.06
CA MET A 1 -18.96 54.37 19.24
C MET A 1 -18.11 53.40 18.41
N TYR A 2 -16.88 53.12 18.86
CA TYR A 2 -15.99 52.14 18.22
C TYR A 2 -15.90 50.95 19.15
N LYS A 3 -16.59 49.84 18.83
CA LYS A 3 -16.32 48.54 19.44
C LYS A 3 -15.26 47.85 18.58
N ASN A 4 -14.02 47.90 19.06
CA ASN A 4 -12.90 47.24 18.43
C ASN A 4 -13.03 45.72 18.67
N THR A 5 -13.21 44.96 17.60
CA THR A 5 -13.41 43.51 17.56
C THR A 5 -12.11 42.70 17.69
N HIS A 6 -11.02 43.33 18.15
CA HIS A 6 -9.67 42.77 18.10
C HIS A 6 -9.44 41.50 18.95
N GLY A 7 -10.26 41.20 19.97
CA GLY A 7 -10.06 40.02 20.83
C GLY A 7 -10.70 38.71 20.35
N LEU A 8 -11.61 38.75 19.38
CA LEU A 8 -12.30 37.55 18.87
C LEU A 8 -11.56 36.88 17.70
N TRP A 9 -10.82 37.66 16.90
CA TRP A 9 -10.12 37.16 15.72
C TRP A 9 -8.76 36.51 16.01
N GLU A 10 -8.12 36.83 17.15
CA GLU A 10 -6.87 36.17 17.57
C GLU A 10 -7.13 34.80 18.19
N ASN A 11 -8.18 34.65 18.99
CA ASN A 11 -8.53 33.37 19.61
C ASN A 11 -9.05 32.33 18.60
N VAL A 12 -9.76 32.78 17.56
CA VAL A 12 -10.21 31.89 16.46
C VAL A 12 -9.02 31.45 15.61
N ARG A 13 -8.10 32.36 15.24
CA ARG A 13 -6.92 32.00 14.44
C ARG A 13 -5.93 31.10 15.17
N VAL A 14 -5.76 31.22 16.48
CA VAL A 14 -4.86 30.33 17.25
C VAL A 14 -5.48 28.95 17.48
N LYS A 15 -6.82 28.84 17.64
CA LYS A 15 -7.50 27.53 17.71
C LYS A 15 -7.54 26.83 16.35
N GLU A 16 -7.78 27.57 15.27
CA GLU A 16 -7.71 27.07 13.89
C GLU A 16 -6.28 26.65 13.53
N MET A 17 -5.26 27.46 13.83
CA MET A 17 -3.85 27.08 13.63
C MET A 17 -3.43 25.88 14.47
N LYS A 18 -3.87 25.74 15.72
CA LYS A 18 -3.55 24.53 16.51
C LYS A 18 -4.25 23.29 15.96
N LYS A 19 -5.46 23.42 15.41
CA LYS A 19 -6.12 22.33 14.66
C LYS A 19 -5.37 22.00 13.36
N SER A 20 -4.90 23.00 12.62
CA SER A 20 -4.13 22.81 11.39
C SER A 20 -2.72 22.26 11.65
N ILE A 21 -2.04 22.70 12.70
CA ILE A 21 -0.70 22.19 13.09
C ILE A 21 -0.80 20.74 13.62
N ILE A 22 -1.88 20.39 14.31
CA ILE A 22 -2.13 18.98 14.71
C ILE A 22 -2.54 18.13 13.50
N GLN A 23 -3.19 18.69 12.47
CA GLN A 23 -3.45 17.99 11.21
C GLN A 23 -2.22 17.87 10.30
N ILE A 24 -1.20 18.72 10.47
CA ILE A 24 0.06 18.68 9.71
C ILE A 24 1.05 17.65 10.28
N LEU A 25 0.82 17.11 11.49
CA LEU A 25 1.64 16.05 12.09
C LEU A 25 1.18 14.61 11.77
N GLU A 26 0.12 14.43 10.95
CA GLU A 26 -0.35 13.11 10.51
C GLU A 26 -0.24 12.86 8.99
N LEU A 27 0.76 13.45 8.32
CA LEU A 27 1.05 13.14 6.92
C LEU A 27 2.18 12.09 6.85
N PRO A 28 1.89 10.81 6.55
CA PRO A 28 2.93 9.88 6.19
C PRO A 28 3.40 10.22 4.78
N VAL A 29 4.71 10.47 4.69
CA VAL A 29 5.51 10.58 3.47
C VAL A 29 5.11 9.47 2.49
N LEU A 30 4.85 9.86 1.24
CA LEU A 30 4.26 9.04 0.18
C LEU A 30 5.35 8.38 -0.68
N LEU A 31 5.44 7.06 -0.59
CA LEU A 31 6.06 6.18 -1.57
C LEU A 31 4.95 5.20 -2.00
N THR A 32 4.61 5.17 -3.29
CA THR A 32 3.55 4.31 -3.81
C THR A 32 3.93 2.85 -3.57
N MET A 33 3.06 2.08 -2.91
CA MET A 33 3.20 0.64 -2.65
C MET A 33 1.84 -0.03 -2.70
N ALA A 34 1.75 -1.11 -3.46
CA ALA A 34 0.55 -1.92 -3.59
C ALA A 34 0.87 -3.38 -3.29
N LEU A 35 0.02 -4.07 -2.54
CA LEU A 35 0.30 -5.43 -2.05
C LEU A 35 -0.31 -6.48 -2.98
N GLY A 36 0.48 -7.43 -3.50
CA GLY A 36 0.02 -8.60 -4.26
C GLY A 36 0.23 -9.89 -3.46
N LEU A 37 -0.75 -10.81 -3.48
CA LEU A 37 -0.63 -12.16 -2.90
C LEU A 37 -0.22 -13.18 -3.98
N LEU A 38 0.77 -14.03 -3.71
CA LEU A 38 1.27 -15.04 -4.66
C LEU A 38 0.71 -16.44 -4.31
N ALA A 39 0.32 -17.21 -5.32
CA ALA A 39 -0.36 -18.50 -5.11
C ALA A 39 0.66 -19.65 -4.97
N CYS A 40 0.74 -20.28 -3.80
CA CYS A 40 1.48 -21.54 -3.65
C CYS A 40 0.74 -22.72 -4.31
N GLY A 41 1.39 -23.38 -5.27
CA GLY A 41 0.87 -24.58 -5.91
C GLY A 41 0.97 -25.81 -5.00
N THR A 42 -0.15 -26.28 -4.46
CA THR A 42 -0.28 -27.66 -3.99
C THR A 42 -1.54 -28.31 -4.55
N LYS A 43 -1.41 -29.59 -4.91
CA LYS A 43 -2.34 -30.37 -5.74
C LYS A 43 -3.78 -30.38 -5.23
N VAL A 44 -4.69 -30.28 -6.21
CA VAL A 44 -6.16 -30.40 -6.10
C VAL A 44 -6.57 -31.70 -5.39
N VAL A 45 -7.35 -31.56 -4.32
CA VAL A 45 -8.34 -32.56 -3.90
C VAL A 45 -9.71 -31.93 -4.09
N SER A 46 -10.47 -32.51 -5.01
CA SER A 46 -11.88 -32.19 -5.28
C SER A 46 -12.74 -32.66 -4.12
N SER A 47 -13.45 -31.74 -3.49
CA SER A 47 -14.70 -32.03 -2.80
C SER A 47 -15.60 -30.80 -2.86
N THR A 48 -16.66 -30.94 -3.65
CA THR A 48 -17.82 -30.09 -3.68
C THR A 48 -18.52 -30.11 -2.32
N GLU A 49 -18.60 -28.97 -1.64
CA GLU A 49 -19.73 -28.56 -0.81
C GLU A 49 -19.47 -27.15 -0.24
N SER A 50 -20.49 -26.29 -0.31
CA SER A 50 -20.52 -24.98 0.35
C SER A 50 -21.07 -25.16 1.76
N PRO A 51 -20.42 -24.61 2.80
CA PRO A 51 -21.14 -24.30 4.02
C PRO A 51 -20.76 -22.92 4.57
N PHE A 52 -21.52 -21.88 4.18
CA PHE A 52 -21.73 -20.75 5.08
C PHE A 52 -22.78 -21.18 6.12
N SER A 53 -22.34 -22.00 7.08
CA SER A 53 -23.14 -22.34 8.26
C SER A 53 -22.21 -22.62 9.45
N LYS A 54 -21.88 -21.53 10.14
CA LYS A 54 -21.88 -21.40 11.61
C LYS A 54 -21.40 -22.64 12.41
N GLU A 55 -20.09 -22.82 12.49
CA GLU A 55 -19.46 -23.42 13.68
C GLU A 55 -18.16 -22.67 14.04
N ARG A 56 -18.05 -22.26 15.31
CA ARG A 56 -16.81 -21.78 15.92
C ARG A 56 -15.91 -22.99 16.16
N GLY A 57 -15.23 -23.46 15.12
CA GLY A 57 -14.16 -24.46 15.23
C GLY A 57 -12.89 -23.79 15.77
N GLY A 58 -12.38 -24.29 16.89
CA GLY A 58 -11.13 -23.80 17.47
C GLY A 58 -9.97 -23.96 16.50
N PHE A 59 -9.27 -22.87 16.21
CA PHE A 59 -7.94 -22.94 15.59
C PHE A 59 -7.02 -23.64 16.59
N SER A 60 -6.69 -24.91 16.35
CA SER A 60 -5.64 -25.58 17.10
C SER A 60 -4.32 -24.92 16.73
N VAL A 61 -3.66 -24.29 17.70
CA VAL A 61 -2.31 -23.75 17.56
C VAL A 61 -1.41 -24.89 17.06
N LYS A 62 -0.86 -24.76 15.84
CA LYS A 62 0.13 -25.71 15.31
C LYS A 62 1.40 -25.64 16.16
N GLU A 63 2.14 -26.76 16.29
CA GLU A 63 3.43 -26.77 17.00
C GLU A 63 4.46 -25.83 16.34
N GLU A 64 4.38 -25.64 15.02
CA GLU A 64 5.12 -24.62 14.28
C GLU A 64 4.13 -23.64 13.62
N PRO A 65 4.31 -22.32 13.79
CA PRO A 65 3.44 -21.32 13.18
C PRO A 65 3.55 -21.37 11.65
N LEU A 66 2.44 -21.10 10.97
CA LEU A 66 2.47 -20.85 9.53
C LEU A 66 3.21 -19.55 9.26
N GLU A 67 4.36 -19.63 8.61
CA GLU A 67 5.11 -18.46 8.17
C GLU A 67 4.46 -17.83 6.94
N ILE A 68 4.28 -16.51 6.97
CA ILE A 68 3.85 -15.67 5.84
C ILE A 68 4.96 -14.66 5.57
N THR A 69 5.49 -14.69 4.36
CA THR A 69 6.58 -13.84 3.92
C THR A 69 6.06 -12.60 3.19
N VAL A 70 6.54 -11.42 3.60
CA VAL A 70 6.15 -10.13 3.01
C VAL A 70 7.36 -9.40 2.48
N TRP A 71 7.39 -9.10 1.19
CA TRP A 71 8.45 -8.30 0.60
C TRP A 71 7.99 -6.85 0.42
N THR A 72 8.80 -5.90 0.89
CA THR A 72 8.51 -4.46 0.79
C THR A 72 9.75 -3.67 0.41
N TYR A 73 9.59 -2.43 -0.02
CA TYR A 73 10.67 -1.46 -0.20
C TYR A 73 10.46 -0.22 0.68
N PHE A 74 9.69 -0.35 1.77
CA PHE A 74 9.50 0.72 2.74
C PHE A 74 10.86 1.17 3.31
N SER A 75 11.03 2.47 3.48
CA SER A 75 12.25 3.03 4.06
C SER A 75 11.92 4.07 5.14
N GLY A 76 12.89 4.31 6.02
CA GLY A 76 12.75 5.26 7.13
C GLY A 76 11.49 5.03 7.96
N ILE A 77 10.71 6.09 8.17
CA ILE A 77 9.50 6.07 9.02
C ILE A 77 8.43 5.09 8.54
N GLN A 78 8.35 4.82 7.23
CA GLN A 78 7.39 3.85 6.68
C GLN A 78 7.77 2.43 7.10
N GLN A 79 9.08 2.11 7.02
CA GLN A 79 9.59 0.79 7.41
C GLN A 79 9.38 0.55 8.90
N GLU A 80 9.64 1.55 9.75
CA GLU A 80 9.38 1.46 11.18
C GLU A 80 7.90 1.23 11.50
N ALA A 81 7.01 1.98 10.84
CA ALA A 81 5.56 1.82 11.02
C ALA A 81 5.07 0.44 10.56
N PHE A 82 5.58 -0.05 9.44
CA PHE A 82 5.27 -1.37 8.94
C PHE A 82 5.78 -2.47 9.88
N GLN A 83 7.02 -2.37 10.37
CA GLN A 83 7.58 -3.32 11.33
C GLN A 83 6.78 -3.35 12.64
N ARG A 84 6.35 -2.18 13.15
CA ARG A 84 5.45 -2.13 14.32
C ARG A 84 4.13 -2.85 14.07
N THR A 85 3.60 -2.77 12.84
CA THR A 85 2.36 -3.46 12.46
C THR A 85 2.55 -4.97 12.44
N ILE A 86 3.67 -5.46 11.88
CA ILE A 86 4.04 -6.87 11.90
C ILE A 86 4.21 -7.38 13.33
N ASN A 87 4.96 -6.67 14.16
CA ASN A 87 5.19 -7.07 15.55
C ASN A 87 3.87 -7.18 16.31
N ARG A 88 2.99 -6.18 16.18
CA ARG A 88 1.66 -6.20 16.81
C ARG A 88 0.80 -7.37 16.33
N PHE A 89 0.89 -7.73 15.05
CA PHE A 89 0.18 -8.90 14.52
C PHE A 89 0.76 -10.19 15.10
N ASN A 90 2.08 -10.40 15.00
CA ASN A 90 2.76 -11.61 15.47
C ASN A 90 2.61 -11.83 16.98
N GLU A 91 2.70 -10.77 17.78
CA GLU A 91 2.54 -10.83 19.24
C GLU A 91 1.07 -11.03 19.67
N GLY A 92 0.12 -10.61 18.83
CA GLY A 92 -1.31 -10.70 19.09
C GLY A 92 -2.00 -11.77 18.25
N ARG A 93 -2.84 -11.33 17.31
CA ARG A 93 -3.72 -12.22 16.54
C ARG A 93 -2.96 -13.33 15.80
N GLY A 94 -1.76 -13.06 15.29
CA GLY A 94 -0.90 -14.04 14.63
C GLY A 94 -0.62 -15.23 15.53
N LYS A 95 -0.18 -14.98 16.76
CA LYS A 95 -0.01 -16.02 17.78
C LYS A 95 -1.30 -16.79 18.06
N ASP A 96 -2.43 -16.10 18.19
CA ASP A 96 -3.72 -16.73 18.48
C ASP A 96 -4.19 -17.71 17.38
N ILE A 97 -3.83 -17.43 16.12
CA ILE A 97 -4.20 -18.24 14.96
C ILE A 97 -3.04 -19.12 14.44
N GLY A 98 -1.89 -19.12 15.12
CA GLY A 98 -0.71 -19.87 14.71
C GLY A 98 -0.09 -19.40 13.38
N VAL A 99 0.00 -18.09 13.17
CA VAL A 99 0.62 -17.44 12.00
C VAL A 99 1.71 -16.47 12.44
N GLU A 100 2.85 -16.50 11.76
CA GLU A 100 3.95 -15.56 11.93
C GLU A 100 4.24 -14.87 10.60
N VAL A 101 4.31 -13.53 10.62
CA VAL A 101 4.68 -12.73 9.45
C VAL A 101 6.15 -12.35 9.51
N LYS A 102 6.90 -12.63 8.44
CA LYS A 102 8.30 -12.20 8.27
C LYS A 102 8.44 -11.24 7.10
N ALA A 103 9.05 -10.08 7.35
CA ALA A 103 9.31 -9.11 6.30
C ALA A 103 10.73 -9.24 5.74
N TYR A 104 10.85 -9.14 4.43
CA TYR A 104 12.10 -8.93 3.72
C TYR A 104 12.05 -7.60 2.97
N ASN A 105 13.16 -6.88 2.98
CA ASN A 105 13.28 -5.60 2.31
C ASN A 105 14.65 -5.48 1.65
N PRO A 106 14.72 -5.52 0.31
CA PRO A 106 15.98 -5.43 -0.40
C PRO A 106 16.52 -4.00 -0.53
N GLY A 107 15.81 -2.99 -0.01
CA GLY A 107 16.28 -1.61 0.13
C GLY A 107 15.69 -0.63 -0.89
N SER A 108 15.36 -1.09 -2.09
CA SER A 108 14.74 -0.24 -3.13
C SER A 108 13.69 -0.98 -3.95
N THR A 109 12.82 -0.22 -4.62
CA THR A 109 11.87 -0.76 -5.60
C THR A 109 12.58 -1.53 -6.72
N LEU A 110 13.72 -1.01 -7.19
CA LEU A 110 14.49 -1.65 -8.27
C LEU A 110 15.10 -2.97 -7.80
N ASP A 111 15.67 -3.01 -6.60
CA ASP A 111 16.23 -4.25 -6.06
C ASP A 111 15.14 -5.30 -5.83
N LEU A 112 13.95 -4.87 -5.39
CA LEU A 112 12.81 -5.74 -5.23
C LEU A 112 12.34 -6.32 -6.58
N GLN A 113 12.18 -5.47 -7.60
CA GLN A 113 11.84 -5.90 -8.96
C GLN A 113 12.87 -6.88 -9.52
N ASN A 114 14.17 -6.58 -9.37
CA ASN A 114 15.25 -7.45 -9.83
C ASN A 114 15.21 -8.81 -9.13
N ASN A 115 14.93 -8.84 -7.82
CA ASN A 115 14.79 -10.07 -7.07
C ASN A 115 13.60 -10.91 -7.56
N LEU A 116 12.44 -10.28 -7.80
CA LEU A 116 11.25 -10.96 -8.33
C LEU A 116 11.53 -11.58 -9.71
N TYR A 117 12.09 -10.80 -10.65
CA TYR A 117 12.44 -11.31 -11.98
C TYR A 117 13.55 -12.39 -11.93
N GLY A 118 14.43 -12.32 -10.93
CA GLY A 118 15.50 -13.28 -10.69
C GLY A 118 15.01 -14.68 -10.31
N ILE A 119 13.83 -14.80 -9.70
CA ILE A 119 13.21 -16.07 -9.30
C ILE A 119 12.95 -16.95 -10.54
N ASN A 120 12.25 -16.43 -11.55
CA ASN A 120 11.92 -17.18 -12.76
C ASN A 120 13.14 -17.47 -13.65
N GLN A 121 14.18 -16.63 -13.56
CA GLN A 121 15.42 -16.83 -14.32
C GLN A 121 16.35 -17.90 -13.70
N LYS A 122 15.95 -18.56 -12.60
CA LYS A 122 16.78 -19.51 -11.84
C LYS A 122 18.16 -18.95 -11.43
N LYS A 123 18.29 -17.62 -11.39
CA LYS A 123 19.52 -16.91 -11.01
C LYS A 123 19.70 -16.83 -9.50
N LEU A 124 18.59 -16.93 -8.76
CA LEU A 124 18.60 -17.10 -7.31
C LEU A 124 18.48 -18.59 -7.01
N ALA A 125 19.46 -19.13 -6.27
CA ALA A 125 19.64 -20.57 -6.11
C ALA A 125 18.50 -21.28 -5.32
N GLN A 126 17.55 -20.55 -4.71
CA GLN A 126 16.60 -21.13 -3.74
C GLN A 126 15.51 -20.15 -3.23
N GLY A 127 14.89 -19.33 -4.07
CA GLY A 127 13.81 -18.44 -3.62
C GLY A 127 12.47 -18.77 -4.27
N ASP A 128 11.48 -19.16 -3.48
CA ASP A 128 10.07 -19.07 -3.90
C ASP A 128 9.63 -17.60 -3.85
N TYR A 129 8.56 -17.29 -4.59
CA TYR A 129 7.84 -16.02 -4.49
C TYR A 129 7.40 -15.76 -3.05
N PRO A 130 7.48 -14.52 -2.53
CA PRO A 130 6.93 -14.22 -1.21
C PRO A 130 5.43 -14.42 -1.20
N ASP A 131 4.80 -14.68 -0.05
CA ASP A 131 3.35 -14.77 0.02
C ASP A 131 2.70 -13.43 -0.34
N ILE A 132 3.33 -12.33 0.07
CA ILE A 132 2.87 -10.96 -0.12
C ILE A 132 4.02 -10.10 -0.64
N VAL A 133 3.77 -9.25 -1.63
CA VAL A 133 4.79 -8.33 -2.15
C VAL A 133 4.25 -6.93 -2.41
N SER A 134 5.04 -5.92 -2.07
CA SER A 134 4.78 -4.53 -2.45
C SER A 134 5.29 -4.28 -3.87
N LEU A 135 4.46 -3.77 -4.77
CA LEU A 135 4.79 -3.56 -6.18
C LEU A 135 4.01 -2.39 -6.79
N HIS A 136 4.45 -1.95 -7.96
CA HIS A 136 3.72 -1.06 -8.85
C HIS A 136 2.97 -1.86 -9.92
N THR A 137 1.96 -1.23 -10.54
CA THR A 137 1.07 -1.89 -11.51
C THR A 137 1.82 -2.49 -12.70
N ASP A 138 2.86 -1.81 -13.20
CA ASP A 138 3.69 -2.28 -14.31
C ASP A 138 4.39 -3.62 -14.01
N THR A 139 4.92 -3.78 -12.80
CA THR A 139 5.55 -5.00 -12.31
C THR A 139 4.52 -6.10 -12.14
N ALA A 140 3.35 -5.78 -11.59
CA ALA A 140 2.26 -6.74 -11.45
C ALA A 140 1.72 -7.23 -12.79
N MET A 141 1.68 -6.37 -13.83
CA MET A 141 1.29 -6.80 -15.17
C MET A 141 2.23 -7.89 -15.71
N ILE A 142 3.54 -7.75 -15.48
CA ILE A 142 4.53 -8.76 -15.86
C ILE A 142 4.29 -10.06 -15.06
N LEU A 143 4.10 -9.97 -13.75
CA LEU A 143 3.84 -11.15 -12.90
C LEU A 143 2.50 -11.84 -13.22
N GLU A 144 1.48 -11.09 -13.66
CA GLU A 144 0.21 -11.65 -14.15
C GLU A 144 0.41 -12.42 -15.46
N GLU A 145 1.25 -11.93 -16.38
CA GLU A 145 1.59 -12.66 -17.61
C GLU A 145 2.34 -13.97 -17.32
N GLU A 146 3.11 -13.99 -16.24
CA GLU A 146 3.78 -15.19 -15.72
C GLU A 146 2.84 -16.11 -14.93
N GLY A 147 1.62 -15.65 -14.61
CA GLY A 147 0.59 -16.42 -13.93
C GLY A 147 0.84 -16.67 -12.44
N VAL A 148 1.65 -15.84 -11.78
CA VAL A 148 2.01 -16.03 -10.37
C VAL A 148 1.11 -15.26 -9.38
N LEU A 149 0.35 -14.28 -9.86
CA LEU A 149 -0.55 -13.47 -9.03
C LEU A 149 -1.89 -14.14 -8.72
N THR A 150 -2.27 -14.11 -7.45
CA THR A 150 -3.55 -14.63 -6.95
C THR A 150 -4.71 -13.71 -7.30
N ASP A 151 -5.86 -14.30 -7.66
CA ASP A 151 -7.12 -13.56 -7.76
C ASP A 151 -7.74 -13.31 -6.36
N LEU A 152 -7.77 -12.05 -5.94
CA LEU A 152 -8.26 -11.63 -4.63
C LEU A 152 -9.79 -11.58 -4.52
N ASP A 153 -10.53 -11.59 -5.63
CA ASP A 153 -12.00 -11.50 -5.58
C ASP A 153 -12.63 -12.68 -4.80
N SER A 154 -11.92 -13.81 -4.71
CA SER A 154 -12.33 -14.99 -3.93
C SER A 154 -12.06 -14.90 -2.42
N TYR A 155 -11.26 -13.93 -1.98
CA TYR A 155 -10.82 -13.78 -0.58
C TYR A 155 -11.56 -12.67 0.17
N PHE A 156 -12.21 -11.76 -0.54
CA PHE A 156 -12.86 -10.57 0.02
C PHE A 156 -14.35 -10.57 -0.28
N SER A 157 -15.15 -10.14 0.69
CA SER A 157 -16.58 -9.93 0.49
C SER A 157 -16.85 -8.64 -0.29
N LYS A 158 -18.11 -8.48 -0.77
CA LYS A 158 -18.53 -7.23 -1.41
C LYS A 158 -18.43 -6.05 -0.43
N GLU A 159 -18.72 -6.32 0.84
CA GLU A 159 -18.61 -5.35 1.92
C GLU A 159 -17.14 -4.93 2.14
N ASP A 160 -16.19 -5.86 2.11
CA ASP A 160 -14.77 -5.53 2.22
C ASP A 160 -14.30 -4.66 1.04
N TRP A 161 -14.74 -4.97 -0.18
CA TRP A 161 -14.41 -4.17 -1.35
C TRP A 161 -14.99 -2.76 -1.30
N SER A 162 -16.16 -2.58 -0.67
CA SER A 162 -16.81 -1.27 -0.53
C SER A 162 -16.02 -0.28 0.34
N ALA A 163 -15.04 -0.76 1.13
CA ALA A 163 -14.17 0.08 1.94
C ALA A 163 -13.09 0.80 1.11
N PHE A 164 -12.88 0.41 -0.15
CA PHE A 164 -11.87 0.99 -1.02
C PHE A 164 -12.48 2.00 -2.01
N VAL A 165 -11.65 2.93 -2.47
CA VAL A 165 -12.02 3.84 -3.56
C VAL A 165 -12.13 3.04 -4.86
N PRO A 166 -13.28 3.07 -5.57
CA PRO A 166 -13.51 2.21 -6.73
C PRO A 166 -12.44 2.34 -7.83
N SER A 167 -12.02 3.57 -8.17
CA SER A 167 -10.99 3.78 -9.21
C SER A 167 -9.66 3.12 -8.86
N PHE A 168 -9.31 3.01 -7.57
CA PHE A 168 -8.06 2.38 -7.16
C PHE A 168 -8.14 0.85 -7.21
N LEU A 169 -9.32 0.27 -6.98
CA LEU A 169 -9.56 -1.14 -7.19
C LEU A 169 -9.49 -1.51 -8.67
N GLU A 170 -10.09 -0.70 -9.55
CA GLU A 170 -10.07 -0.95 -10.98
C GLU A 170 -8.65 -0.93 -11.57
N GLU A 171 -7.78 -0.04 -11.08
CA GLU A 171 -6.35 -0.08 -11.46
C GLU A 171 -5.62 -1.37 -11.03
N GLY A 172 -6.12 -2.05 -9.99
CA GLY A 172 -5.59 -3.32 -9.52
C GLY A 172 -6.22 -4.55 -10.19
N ARG A 173 -7.21 -4.37 -11.07
CA ARG A 173 -7.83 -5.47 -11.83
C ARG A 173 -6.98 -5.80 -13.04
N LEU A 174 -6.36 -6.98 -13.03
CA LEU A 174 -5.53 -7.47 -14.12
C LEU A 174 -6.13 -8.74 -14.73
N GLY A 175 -5.76 -9.03 -15.98
CA GLY A 175 -6.20 -10.21 -16.73
C GLY A 175 -7.04 -9.83 -17.97
N ARG A 176 -6.60 -10.29 -19.15
CA ARG A 176 -7.10 -9.83 -20.47
C ARG A 176 -8.54 -10.20 -20.83
N LYS A 177 -9.23 -11.08 -20.08
CA LYS A 177 -10.55 -11.61 -20.48
C LYS A 177 -11.52 -11.86 -19.33
N TYR A 178 -11.03 -12.37 -18.21
CA TYR A 178 -11.79 -12.57 -16.97
C TYR A 178 -10.87 -12.16 -15.81
N GLY A 179 -10.61 -10.86 -15.72
CA GLY A 179 -9.72 -10.31 -14.71
C GLY A 179 -10.36 -10.28 -13.33
N GLY A 180 -9.51 -10.35 -12.31
CA GLY A 180 -9.88 -10.18 -10.91
C GLY A 180 -8.98 -9.13 -10.26
N VAL A 181 -9.29 -8.70 -9.04
CA VAL A 181 -8.38 -7.81 -8.30
C VAL A 181 -7.10 -8.60 -8.01
N LYS A 182 -5.97 -8.19 -8.59
CA LYS A 182 -4.65 -8.82 -8.36
C LYS A 182 -3.77 -7.99 -7.42
N ILE A 183 -4.08 -6.71 -7.30
CA ILE A 183 -3.33 -5.75 -6.50
C ILE A 183 -4.28 -5.09 -5.52
N LEU A 184 -3.96 -5.16 -4.23
CA LEU A 184 -4.67 -4.43 -3.20
C LEU A 184 -4.11 -2.99 -3.10
N PRO A 185 -4.93 -1.94 -3.22
CA PRO A 185 -4.45 -0.58 -3.08
C PRO A 185 -4.16 -0.27 -1.60
N VAL A 186 -2.86 -0.15 -1.27
CA VAL A 186 -2.40 0.19 0.08
C VAL A 186 -1.96 1.65 0.17
N ALA A 187 -1.26 2.15 -0.85
CA ALA A 187 -0.85 3.55 -0.94
C ALA A 187 -1.00 4.09 -2.36
N LYS A 188 -1.50 5.34 -2.46
CA LYS A 188 -1.64 6.10 -3.70
C LYS A 188 -1.01 7.48 -3.51
N SER A 189 -0.30 7.97 -4.52
CA SER A 189 0.23 9.32 -4.54
C SER A 189 -0.33 10.10 -5.73
N THR A 190 -0.30 11.42 -5.61
CA THR A 190 -0.47 12.34 -6.72
C THR A 190 0.85 13.07 -6.90
N GLU A 191 1.29 13.24 -8.14
CA GLU A 191 2.46 14.07 -8.44
C GLU A 191 2.15 15.52 -8.12
N LEU A 192 3.05 16.17 -7.38
CA LEU A 192 2.91 17.56 -6.99
C LEU A 192 4.17 18.32 -7.40
N LEU A 193 3.97 19.49 -8.02
CA LEU A 193 5.04 20.43 -8.31
C LEU A 193 5.19 21.39 -7.13
N TYR A 194 6.34 21.32 -6.44
CA TYR A 194 6.71 22.27 -5.40
C TYR A 194 7.72 23.27 -5.94
N ILE A 195 7.45 24.55 -5.74
CA ILE A 195 8.30 25.64 -6.23
C ILE A 195 8.75 26.49 -5.03
N ASN A 196 10.05 26.74 -4.92
CA ASN A 196 10.56 27.71 -3.96
C ASN A 196 10.09 29.10 -4.36
N LYS A 197 9.21 29.70 -3.55
CA LYS A 197 8.65 31.01 -3.84
C LYS A 197 9.71 32.10 -3.96
N THR A 198 10.73 32.11 -3.11
CA THR A 198 11.75 33.17 -3.10
C THR A 198 12.56 33.19 -4.40
N ASP A 199 12.96 32.00 -4.85
CA ASP A 199 13.72 31.86 -6.10
C ASP A 199 12.82 32.09 -7.31
N TRP A 200 11.57 31.61 -7.25
CA TRP A 200 10.58 31.82 -8.29
C TRP A 200 10.25 33.28 -8.52
N ASP A 201 10.04 34.06 -7.45
CA ASP A 201 9.69 35.47 -7.57
C ASP A 201 10.81 36.25 -8.30
N SER A 202 12.07 35.97 -7.97
CA SER A 202 13.23 36.59 -8.64
C SER A 202 13.35 36.18 -10.11
N PHE A 203 13.12 34.89 -10.41
CA PHE A 203 13.13 34.37 -11.77
C PHE A 203 11.98 34.93 -12.63
N ALA A 204 10.78 35.00 -12.05
CA ALA A 204 9.58 35.53 -12.68
C ALA A 204 9.73 37.01 -13.02
N GLU A 205 10.30 37.81 -12.12
CA GLU A 205 10.59 39.23 -12.39
C GLU A 205 11.59 39.39 -13.54
N ALA A 206 12.69 38.64 -13.55
CA ALA A 206 13.73 38.76 -14.56
C ALA A 206 13.29 38.32 -15.97
N THR A 207 12.33 37.41 -16.07
CA THR A 207 11.88 36.81 -17.34
C THR A 207 10.50 37.26 -17.79
N GLY A 208 9.74 37.91 -16.90
CA GLY A 208 8.34 38.28 -17.14
C GLY A 208 7.37 37.09 -17.12
N THR A 209 7.76 35.92 -16.59
CA THR A 209 6.88 34.74 -16.49
C THR A 209 5.94 34.83 -15.28
N SER A 210 4.95 33.95 -15.26
CA SER A 210 3.90 33.87 -14.25
C SER A 210 3.54 32.42 -13.91
N LEU A 211 3.05 32.17 -12.69
CA LEU A 211 2.60 30.82 -12.30
C LEU A 211 1.45 30.29 -13.18
N SER A 212 0.68 31.17 -13.83
CA SER A 212 -0.36 30.76 -14.79
C SER A 212 0.19 30.00 -15.99
N GLU A 213 1.47 30.19 -16.36
CA GLU A 213 2.09 29.42 -17.44
C GLU A 213 2.34 27.96 -17.05
N LEU A 214 2.38 27.67 -15.74
CA LEU A 214 2.52 26.32 -15.18
C LEU A 214 1.16 25.66 -14.90
N SER A 215 0.05 26.28 -15.31
CA SER A 215 -1.27 25.66 -15.19
C SER A 215 -1.30 24.34 -15.96
N THR A 216 -1.86 23.29 -15.38
CA THR A 216 -2.08 22.01 -16.04
C THR A 216 -2.75 22.24 -17.40
N LYS A 217 -2.13 21.76 -18.46
CA LYS A 217 -2.74 21.67 -19.80
C LYS A 217 -3.12 20.22 -20.02
N GLU A 218 -4.40 19.97 -20.27
CA GLU A 218 -4.92 18.65 -20.65
C GLU A 218 -4.53 18.26 -22.07
#